data_AF-A0A4R0GLS1-F1
#
_entry.id   AF-A0A4R0GLS1-F1
#
_cell.length_a   1.000
_cell.length_b   1.000
_cell.length_c   1.000
_cell.angle_alpha   90.00
_cell.angle_beta   90.00
_cell.angle_gamma   90.00
#
_symmetry.space_group_name_H-M   'P 1'
#
loop_
_entity.id
_entity.type
_entity.pdbx_description
1 polymer ?
#
loop_
_entity_poly.entity_id
_entity_poly.type
_entity_poly.pdbx_seq_one_letter_code
_entity_poly.pdbx_strand_id
1 'polypeptide(L)'
;MNRESPLPGQVLAVADLDSAYDDGQRELTDDLGVANLLTSKVSGSEMHKPVLDIDLPAKLLPSSTPGHFHLLIDREMSWEAYLHLLDALVVVGLIEPGYANASRERGHTAIRLPWIRKAGDQ
;
A
#
# COMPACT_ATOMS: atom_id res chain seq x y z
N MET A 1 11.54 17.50 -16.65
CA MET A 1 10.40 17.20 -15.74
C MET A 1 10.90 17.40 -14.33
N ASN A 2 10.18 18.15 -13.50
CA ASN A 2 10.51 18.23 -12.07
C ASN A 2 10.22 16.85 -11.46
N ARG A 3 11.20 16.27 -10.76
CA ARG A 3 11.01 15.00 -10.03
C ARG A 3 10.36 15.33 -8.68
N GLU A 4 9.32 14.60 -8.33
CA GLU A 4 8.65 14.67 -7.02
C GLU A 4 8.73 13.30 -6.36
N SER A 5 8.90 13.25 -5.04
CA SER A 5 8.87 11.98 -4.30
C SER A 5 7.46 11.38 -4.39
N PRO A 6 7.31 10.10 -4.80
CA PRO A 6 6.01 9.42 -4.85
C PRO A 6 5.30 9.39 -3.50
N LEU A 7 6.08 9.38 -2.41
CA LEU A 7 5.58 9.46 -1.05
C LEU A 7 6.44 10.47 -0.26
N PRO A 8 5.85 11.55 0.28
CA PRO A 8 6.61 12.56 1.00
C PRO A 8 7.14 12.06 2.36
N GLY A 9 8.37 12.46 2.70
CA GLY A 9 9.00 12.16 3.99
C GLY A 9 9.68 10.80 4.09
N GLN A 10 9.88 10.13 2.96
CA GLN A 10 10.64 8.88 2.86
C GLN A 10 12.14 9.12 2.82
N VAL A 11 12.90 8.18 3.36
CA VAL A 11 14.34 8.07 3.08
C VAL A 11 14.53 7.48 1.68
N LEU A 12 15.35 8.13 0.86
CA LEU A 12 15.74 7.66 -0.46
C LEU A 12 17.12 6.99 -0.39
N ALA A 13 17.43 6.17 -1.39
CA ALA A 13 18.74 5.55 -1.50
C ALA A 13 19.22 5.43 -2.95
N VAL A 14 20.52 5.26 -3.09
CA VAL A 14 21.19 4.81 -4.31
C VAL A 14 21.71 3.40 -4.06
N ALA A 15 21.44 2.50 -5.00
CA ALA A 15 21.99 1.14 -5.00
C ALA A 15 22.38 0.72 -6.42
N ASP A 16 23.28 -0.26 -6.53
CA ASP A 16 23.48 -0.99 -7.79
C ASP A 16 22.27 -1.92 -8.02
N LEU A 17 21.49 -1.65 -9.06
CA LEU A 17 20.29 -2.43 -9.37
C LEU A 17 20.60 -3.75 -10.10
N ASP A 18 21.82 -3.89 -10.62
CA ASP A 18 22.24 -5.09 -11.37
C ASP A 18 22.78 -6.20 -10.44
N SER A 19 23.10 -5.86 -9.18
CA SER A 19 23.43 -6.85 -8.15
C SER A 19 22.15 -7.49 -7.63
N ALA A 20 21.69 -8.54 -8.33
CA ALA A 20 20.34 -9.11 -8.26
C ALA A 20 19.67 -9.17 -6.88
N TYR A 21 20.37 -9.44 -5.78
CA TYR A 21 19.81 -9.40 -4.42
C TYR A 21 20.92 -9.18 -3.37
N ASP A 22 22.04 -8.58 -3.76
CA ASP A 22 23.11 -8.32 -2.79
C ASP A 22 22.69 -7.13 -1.93
N ASP A 23 22.93 -7.20 -0.62
CA ASP A 23 22.77 -6.06 0.29
C ASP A 23 23.94 -5.06 0.06
N GLY A 24 24.26 -4.85 -1.22
CA GLY A 24 25.25 -3.91 -1.70
C GLY A 24 25.02 -2.57 -1.04
N GLN A 25 26.11 -1.87 -0.75
CA GLN A 25 26.09 -0.64 0.03
C GLN A 25 25.02 0.31 -0.50
N ARG A 26 23.91 0.43 0.25
CA ARG A 26 22.87 1.41 -0.01
C ARG A 26 23.34 2.72 0.58
N GLU A 27 23.57 3.70 -0.27
CA GLU A 27 23.87 5.05 0.17
C GLU A 27 22.57 5.82 0.32
N LEU A 28 22.23 6.20 1.55
CA LEU A 28 21.05 7.04 1.80
C LEU A 28 21.29 8.43 1.21
N THR A 29 20.25 9.00 0.61
CA THR A 29 20.30 10.32 0.00
C THR A 29 18.96 11.06 0.17
N ASP A 30 18.99 12.37 0.07
CA ASP A 30 17.81 13.24 -0.05
C ASP A 30 17.67 13.84 -1.47
N ASP A 31 18.64 13.59 -2.35
CA ASP A 31 18.65 14.08 -3.73
C ASP A 31 17.86 13.16 -4.68
N LEU A 32 16.64 13.60 -5.02
CA LEU A 32 15.77 12.98 -6.03
C LEU A 32 16.41 12.88 -7.43
N GLY A 33 17.45 13.66 -7.70
CA GLY A 33 18.22 13.65 -8.94
C GLY A 33 19.08 12.39 -9.11
N VAL A 34 19.56 11.81 -8.00
CA VAL A 34 20.42 10.62 -8.01
C VAL A 34 19.76 9.38 -7.42
N ALA A 35 18.74 9.54 -6.57
CA ALA A 35 18.03 8.42 -5.96
C ALA A 35 17.44 7.47 -7.01
N ASN A 36 17.64 6.17 -6.81
CA ASN A 36 17.02 5.11 -7.61
C ASN A 36 16.17 4.13 -6.79
N LEU A 37 16.08 4.34 -5.46
CA LEU A 37 15.22 3.59 -4.56
C LEU A 37 14.45 4.53 -3.61
N LEU A 38 13.20 4.16 -3.33
CA LEU A 38 12.40 4.71 -2.24
C LEU A 38 12.25 3.63 -1.16
N THR A 39 12.55 3.96 0.08
CA THR A 39 12.45 3.01 1.20
C THR A 39 11.13 3.19 1.97
N SER A 40 10.78 2.20 2.79
CA SER A 40 9.64 2.34 3.71
C SER A 40 9.94 3.26 4.91
N LYS A 41 11.20 3.61 5.18
CA LYS A 41 11.59 4.39 6.36
C LYS A 41 11.13 5.85 6.23
N VAL A 42 10.60 6.39 7.32
CA VAL A 42 10.25 7.81 7.44
C VAL A 42 11.48 8.59 7.93
N SER A 43 11.86 9.65 7.23
CA SER A 43 13.01 10.48 7.58
C SER A 43 12.85 11.09 8.98
N GLY A 44 13.90 10.95 9.82
CA GLY A 44 13.91 11.45 11.21
C GLY A 44 13.05 10.65 12.19
N SER A 45 12.62 9.43 11.84
CA SER A 45 11.74 8.60 12.68
C SER A 45 12.06 7.11 12.54
N GLU A 46 11.78 6.33 13.60
CA GLU A 46 11.82 4.86 13.57
C GLU A 46 10.55 4.23 12.94
N MET A 47 9.75 5.04 12.24
CA MET A 47 8.46 4.63 11.70
C MET A 47 8.60 4.27 10.23
N HIS A 48 7.67 3.43 9.76
CA HIS A 48 7.61 3.00 8.37
C HIS A 48 6.25 3.36 7.74
N LYS A 49 6.30 3.67 6.44
CA LYS A 49 5.11 3.69 5.57
C LYS A 49 5.22 2.48 4.63
N PRO A 50 4.13 1.72 4.41
CA PRO A 50 4.19 0.55 3.53
C PRO A 50 4.65 0.91 2.12
N VAL A 51 5.72 0.24 1.68
CA VAL A 51 6.24 0.27 0.31
C VAL A 51 6.37 -1.20 -0.06
N LEU A 52 5.40 -1.69 -0.83
CA LEU A 52 5.25 -3.10 -1.12
C LEU A 52 5.57 -3.34 -2.59
N ASP A 53 6.50 -4.25 -2.84
CA ASP A 53 6.72 -4.81 -4.15
C ASP A 53 5.70 -5.95 -4.35
N ILE A 54 4.83 -5.83 -5.35
CA ILE A 54 3.73 -6.76 -5.59
C ILE A 54 3.91 -7.36 -6.99
N ASP A 55 4.31 -8.63 -7.06
CA ASP A 55 4.52 -9.38 -8.31
C ASP A 55 3.21 -9.84 -8.98
N LEU A 56 2.08 -9.23 -8.62
CA LEU A 56 0.74 -9.62 -9.04
C LEU A 56 0.02 -8.41 -9.65
N PRO A 57 -0.86 -8.61 -10.66
CA PRO A 57 -1.69 -7.52 -11.15
C PRO A 57 -2.51 -6.92 -10.01
N ALA A 58 -2.42 -5.59 -9.84
CA ALA A 58 -3.15 -4.88 -8.79
C ALA A 58 -3.74 -3.56 -9.31
N LYS A 59 -4.81 -3.11 -8.68
CA LYS A 59 -5.46 -1.82 -8.94
C LYS A 59 -5.70 -1.08 -7.62
N LEU A 60 -5.24 0.17 -7.55
CA LEU A 60 -5.64 1.10 -6.51
C LEU A 60 -6.71 2.03 -7.09
N LEU A 61 -7.94 1.91 -6.61
CA LEU A 61 -9.08 2.69 -7.08
C LEU A 61 -9.53 3.67 -5.99
N PRO A 62 -9.82 4.93 -6.31
CA PRO A 62 -10.49 5.81 -5.36
C PRO A 62 -11.88 5.27 -5.02
N SER A 63 -12.26 5.39 -3.75
CA SER A 63 -13.62 5.17 -3.26
C SER A 63 -14.51 6.36 -3.62
N SER A 64 -15.83 6.22 -3.50
CA SER A 64 -16.75 7.36 -3.52
C SER A 64 -16.63 8.27 -2.30
N THR A 65 -15.97 7.81 -1.22
CA THR A 65 -15.59 8.66 -0.09
C THR A 65 -14.21 9.28 -0.34
N PRO A 66 -14.08 10.64 -0.40
CA PRO A 66 -12.81 11.30 -0.64
C PRO A 66 -11.71 10.88 0.34
N GLY A 67 -10.52 10.57 -0.19
CA GLY A 67 -9.37 10.12 0.60
C GLY A 67 -9.34 8.63 0.92
N HIS A 68 -10.37 7.86 0.56
CA HIS A 68 -10.39 6.40 0.72
C HIS A 68 -10.08 5.71 -0.61
N PHE A 69 -9.44 4.55 -0.53
CA PHE A 69 -9.05 3.76 -1.69
C PHE A 69 -9.38 2.29 -1.50
N HIS A 70 -9.57 1.59 -2.61
CA HIS A 70 -9.72 0.15 -2.68
C HIS A 70 -8.49 -0.43 -3.39
N LEU A 71 -7.77 -1.34 -2.71
CA LEU A 71 -6.71 -2.13 -3.32
C LEU A 71 -7.30 -3.48 -3.77
N LEU A 72 -7.28 -3.74 -5.07
CA LEU A 72 -7.70 -5.01 -5.66
C LEU A 72 -6.44 -5.73 -6.17
N ILE A 73 -6.21 -6.96 -5.71
CA ILE A 73 -5.08 -7.80 -6.14
C ILE A 73 -5.66 -9.02 -6.86
N ASP A 74 -5.21 -9.29 -8.07
CA ASP A 74 -5.69 -10.39 -8.91
C ASP A 74 -5.05 -11.72 -8.48
N ARG A 75 -5.49 -12.22 -7.33
CA ARG A 75 -5.02 -13.47 -6.73
C ARG A 75 -6.14 -14.19 -5.98
N GLU A 76 -6.55 -15.34 -6.52
CA GLU A 76 -7.45 -16.25 -5.83
C GLU A 76 -6.79 -16.86 -4.58
N MET A 77 -7.56 -16.97 -3.50
CA MET A 77 -7.15 -17.62 -2.26
C MET A 77 -8.35 -18.21 -1.53
N SER A 78 -8.11 -19.16 -0.62
CA SER A 78 -9.17 -19.68 0.24
C SER A 78 -9.67 -18.59 1.18
N TRP A 79 -10.91 -18.72 1.64
CA TRP A 79 -11.50 -17.79 2.60
C TRP A 79 -10.64 -17.68 3.88
N GLU A 80 -10.14 -18.79 4.40
CA GLU A 80 -9.25 -18.82 5.56
C GLU A 80 -7.97 -18.00 5.36
N ALA A 81 -7.27 -18.18 4.23
CA ALA A 81 -6.08 -17.40 3.91
C ALA A 81 -6.40 -15.90 3.78
N TYR A 82 -7.55 -15.58 3.17
CA TYR A 82 -7.99 -14.20 3.04
C TYR A 82 -8.33 -13.56 4.40
N LEU A 83 -8.91 -14.32 5.33
CA LEU A 83 -9.14 -13.86 6.69
C LEU A 83 -7.84 -13.55 7.44
N HIS A 84 -6.78 -14.35 7.26
CA HIS A 84 -5.47 -14.03 7.83
C HIS A 84 -4.90 -12.71 7.26
N LEU A 85 -5.09 -12.46 5.96
CA LEU A 85 -4.71 -11.19 5.36
C LEU A 85 -5.51 -10.02 5.97
N LEU A 86 -6.83 -10.16 6.11
CA LEU A 86 -7.66 -9.12 6.74
C LEU A 86 -7.23 -8.84 8.19
N ASP A 87 -6.90 -9.88 8.97
CA ASP A 87 -6.42 -9.71 10.34
C ASP A 87 -5.09 -8.95 10.39
N ALA A 88 -4.14 -9.30 9.52
CA ALA A 88 -2.86 -8.59 9.44
C ALA A 88 -3.08 -7.10 9.12
N LEU A 89 -3.95 -6.79 8.15
CA LEU A 89 -4.27 -5.41 7.77
C LEU A 89 -4.99 -4.63 8.87
N VAL A 90 -5.88 -5.28 9.64
CA VAL A 90 -6.53 -4.66 10.82
C VAL A 90 -5.50 -4.36 11.90
N VAL A 91 -4.61 -5.32 12.21
CA VAL A 91 -3.58 -5.17 13.26
C VAL A 91 -2.65 -3.99 12.97
N VAL A 92 -2.26 -3.80 11.70
CA VAL A 92 -1.40 -2.66 11.30
C VAL A 92 -2.19 -1.38 10.98
N GLY A 93 -3.52 -1.39 11.14
CA GLY A 93 -4.37 -0.22 10.97
C GLY A 93 -4.59 0.23 9.51
N LEU A 94 -4.38 -0.65 8.53
CA LEU A 94 -4.63 -0.35 7.12
C LEU A 94 -6.10 -0.47 6.71
N ILE A 95 -6.89 -1.24 7.48
CA ILE A 95 -8.35 -1.33 7.33
C ILE A 95 -9.04 -1.28 8.70
N GLU A 96 -10.29 -0.88 8.74
CA GLU A 96 -11.06 -0.78 9.98
C GLU A 96 -11.53 -2.15 10.50
N PRO A 97 -11.47 -2.40 11.83
CA PRO A 97 -11.99 -3.64 12.42
C PRO A 97 -13.46 -3.90 12.08
N GLY A 98 -14.29 -2.85 12.03
CA GLY A 98 -15.71 -2.97 11.69
C GLY A 98 -15.95 -3.50 10.29
N TYR A 99 -15.13 -3.10 9.31
CA TYR A 99 -15.20 -3.60 7.95
C TYR A 99 -14.82 -5.08 7.87
N ALA A 100 -13.75 -5.49 8.57
CA ALA A 100 -13.32 -6.89 8.62
C ALA A 100 -14.37 -7.78 9.29
N ASN A 101 -14.92 -7.37 10.43
CA ASN A 101 -15.96 -8.11 11.15
C ASN A 101 -17.22 -8.29 10.32
N ALA A 102 -17.74 -7.22 9.72
CA ALA A 102 -18.91 -7.30 8.86
C ALA A 102 -18.66 -8.20 7.61
N SER A 103 -17.42 -8.26 7.12
CA SER A 103 -17.05 -9.15 6.01
C SER A 103 -16.96 -10.61 6.45
N ARG A 104 -16.48 -10.88 7.67
CA ARG A 104 -16.48 -12.22 8.28
C ARG A 104 -17.88 -12.79 8.40
N GLU A 105 -18.80 -12.00 8.95
CA GLU A 105 -20.21 -12.39 9.12
C GLU A 105 -20.90 -12.68 7.78
N ARG A 106 -20.57 -11.92 6.72
CA ARG A 106 -21.12 -12.14 5.37
C ARG A 106 -20.44 -13.25 4.57
N GLY A 107 -19.25 -13.70 4.98
CA GLY A 107 -18.43 -14.65 4.23
C GLY A 107 -17.73 -14.07 2.98
N HIS A 108 -17.68 -12.74 2.84
CA HIS A 108 -16.96 -12.06 1.76
C HIS A 108 -16.75 -10.57 2.08
N THR A 109 -15.72 -9.97 1.48
CA THR A 109 -15.55 -8.51 1.42
C THR A 109 -16.35 -7.92 0.27
N ALA A 110 -16.80 -6.68 0.43
CA ALA A 110 -17.53 -5.98 -0.61
C ALA A 110 -17.17 -4.49 -0.56
N ILE A 111 -16.85 -3.94 -1.72
CA ILE A 111 -16.61 -2.52 -1.93
C ILE A 111 -17.67 -1.95 -2.86
N ARG A 112 -17.88 -0.63 -2.80
CA ARG A 112 -18.71 0.05 -3.79
C ARG A 112 -17.95 0.17 -5.10
N LEU A 113 -18.66 -0.02 -6.20
CA LEU A 113 -18.10 0.27 -7.52
C LEU A 113 -17.75 1.76 -7.63
N PRO A 114 -16.68 2.14 -8.35
CA PRO A 114 -16.20 3.52 -8.39
C PRO A 114 -17.25 4.56 -8.81
N TRP A 115 -18.25 4.16 -9.59
CA TRP A 115 -19.34 5.03 -10.06
C TRP A 115 -20.58 5.07 -9.16
N ILE A 116 -20.58 4.35 -8.03
CA ILE A 116 -21.71 4.30 -7.08
C ILE A 116 -21.42 5.20 -5.87
N ARG A 117 -22.19 6.28 -5.75
CA ARG A 117 -22.12 7.24 -4.63
C ARG A 117 -22.97 6.79 -3.44
N LYS A 118 -22.69 7.36 -2.25
CA LYS A 118 -23.56 7.17 -1.08
C LYS A 118 -24.85 7.98 -1.28
N ALA A 119 -25.98 7.44 -0.86
CA ALA A 119 -27.19 8.23 -0.72
C ALA A 119 -26.91 9.41 0.24
N GLY A 120 -26.99 10.63 -0.28
CA GLY A 120 -26.67 11.87 0.46
C GLY A 120 -25.44 12.63 -0.03
N ASP A 121 -24.57 12.02 -0.84
CA ASP A 121 -23.45 12.72 -1.47
C ASP A 121 -23.92 13.34 -2.81
N GLN A 122 -24.31 14.62 -2.79
CA GLN A 122 -24.61 15.39 -4.01
C GLN A 122 -23.34 15.71 -4.80
#